data_AF-A0A923V5Q5-F1
#
_entry.id   AF-A0A923V5Q5-F1
#
_cell.length_a   1.000
_cell.length_b   1.000
_cell.length_c   1.000
_cell.angle_alpha   90.00
_cell.angle_beta   90.00
_cell.angle_gamma   90.00
#
_symmetry.space_group_name_H-M   'P 1'
#
loop_
_entity.id
_entity.type
_entity.pdbx_description
1 polymer ?
#
loop_
_entity_poly.entity_id
_entity_poly.type
_entity_poly.pdbx_seq_one_letter_code
_entity_poly.pdbx_strand_id
1 'polypeptide(L)'
;VYENRKKKVPTSKLNDVMLPIIENFPPPALKGKHIKIKYITQINASSPMFAFFCNLPQYIKDPYKRFIENKLREHFNFAGTPIQIFFRQK
;
A
#
# COMPACT_ATOMS: atom_id res chain seq x y z
N VAL A 1 0.60 -21.34 0.44
CA VAL A 1 1.09 -20.33 -0.54
C VAL A 1 0.05 -20.01 -1.61
N TYR A 2 -0.58 -20.99 -2.27
CA TYR A 2 -1.56 -20.75 -3.33
C TYR A 2 -2.81 -19.98 -2.88
N GLU A 3 -3.32 -20.24 -1.66
CA GLU A 3 -4.50 -19.55 -1.12
C GLU A 3 -4.21 -18.08 -0.76
N ASN A 4 -3.05 -17.79 -0.16
CA ASN A 4 -2.62 -16.41 0.13
C ASN A 4 -2.49 -15.56 -1.14
N ARG A 5 -2.20 -16.20 -2.27
CA ARG A 5 -2.08 -15.54 -3.58
C ARG A 5 -3.42 -15.10 -4.15
N LYS A 6 -4.51 -15.81 -3.84
CA LYS A 6 -5.89 -15.51 -4.28
C LYS A 6 -6.68 -14.70 -3.26
N LYS A 7 -6.09 -14.37 -2.11
CA LYS A 7 -6.78 -13.66 -1.04
C LYS A 7 -7.21 -12.27 -1.51
N LYS A 8 -8.52 -12.08 -1.57
CA LYS A 8 -9.14 -10.80 -1.91
C LYS A 8 -9.45 -10.06 -0.61
N VAL A 9 -8.95 -8.85 -0.49
CA VAL A 9 -9.19 -7.95 0.63
C VAL A 9 -10.12 -6.85 0.16
N PRO A 10 -11.26 -6.64 0.83
CA PRO A 10 -12.17 -5.56 0.46
C PRO A 10 -11.50 -4.20 0.65
N THR A 11 -11.77 -3.29 -0.29
CA THR A 11 -11.16 -1.95 -0.32
C THR A 11 -11.47 -1.15 0.94
N SER A 12 -12.68 -1.26 1.51
CA SER A 12 -13.02 -0.60 2.77
C SER A 12 -12.07 -1.02 3.90
N LYS A 13 -11.89 -2.33 4.10
CA LYS A 13 -10.97 -2.87 5.13
C LYS A 13 -9.51 -2.47 4.89
N LEU A 14 -9.07 -2.38 3.63
CA LEU A 14 -7.73 -1.87 3.32
C LEU A 14 -7.58 -0.41 3.74
N ASN A 15 -8.56 0.42 3.40
CA ASN A 15 -8.53 1.85 3.72
C ASN A 15 -8.63 2.08 5.23
N ASP A 16 -9.53 1.39 5.95
CA ASP A 16 -9.69 1.50 7.40
C ASP A 16 -8.42 1.15 8.18
N VAL A 17 -7.65 0.16 7.70
CA VAL A 17 -6.43 -0.28 8.40
C VAL A 17 -5.22 0.55 7.97
N MET A 18 -5.03 0.78 6.67
CA MET A 18 -3.78 1.35 6.16
C MET A 18 -3.75 2.88 6.21
N LEU A 19 -4.88 3.56 6.00
CA LEU A 19 -4.92 5.03 6.04
C LEU A 19 -4.44 5.58 7.40
N PRO A 20 -4.94 5.12 8.57
CA PRO A 20 -4.46 5.66 9.85
C PRO A 20 -2.98 5.37 10.11
N ILE A 21 -2.45 4.22 9.64
CA ILE A 21 -1.02 3.91 9.76
C ILE A 21 -0.18 4.90 8.96
N ILE A 22 -0.62 5.22 7.74
CA ILE A 22 0.04 6.17 6.86
C ILE A 22 -0.08 7.61 7.38
N GLU A 23 -1.20 7.96 8.01
CA GLU A 23 -1.37 9.29 8.62
C GLU A 23 -0.47 9.47 9.84
N ASN A 24 -0.24 8.42 10.63
CA ASN A 24 0.71 8.45 11.75
C ASN A 24 2.18 8.46 11.29
N PHE A 25 2.47 7.77 10.18
CA PHE A 25 3.82 7.71 9.60
C PHE A 25 3.80 8.20 8.16
N PRO A 26 3.64 9.51 7.93
CA PRO A 26 3.63 10.04 6.59
C PRO A 26 5.02 9.87 5.96
N PRO A 27 5.09 9.67 4.63
CA PRO A 27 6.36 9.69 3.93
C PRO A 27 7.02 11.08 4.08
N PRO A 28 8.36 11.15 4.06
CA PRO A 28 9.08 12.39 4.25
C PRO A 28 8.69 13.43 3.21
N ALA A 29 8.38 14.64 3.66
CA ALA A 29 8.05 15.75 2.79
C ALA A 29 9.28 16.15 1.98
N LEU A 30 9.20 16.02 0.66
CA LEU A 30 10.25 16.46 -0.25
C LEU A 30 9.92 17.85 -0.77
N LYS A 31 10.84 18.80 -0.57
CA LYS A 31 10.69 20.20 -1.01
C LYS A 31 9.41 20.87 -0.46
N GLY A 32 9.06 20.62 0.80
CA GLY A 32 7.87 21.17 1.45
C GLY A 32 6.53 20.59 0.96
N LYS A 33 6.56 19.58 0.08
CA LYS A 33 5.35 18.90 -0.40
C LYS A 33 5.06 17.65 0.43
N HIS A 34 3.93 17.66 1.12
CA HIS A 34 3.44 16.49 1.84
C HIS A 34 2.73 15.53 0.89
N ILE A 35 3.10 14.26 0.94
CA ILE A 35 2.45 13.22 0.14
C ILE A 35 1.27 12.70 0.97
N LYS A 36 0.05 12.82 0.45
CA LYS A 36 -1.16 12.30 1.07
C LYS A 36 -1.70 11.14 0.24
N ILE A 37 -1.81 9.98 0.87
CA ILE A 37 -2.48 8.82 0.29
C ILE A 37 -3.98 8.96 0.60
N LYS A 38 -4.81 8.93 -0.44
CA LYS A 38 -6.26 9.17 -0.32
C LYS A 38 -7.06 7.88 -0.40
N TYR A 39 -6.57 6.91 -1.16
CA TYR A 39 -7.32 5.71 -1.47
C TYR A 39 -6.38 4.56 -1.82
N ILE A 40 -6.77 3.36 -1.38
CA ILE A 40 -6.02 2.13 -1.59
C ILE A 40 -6.97 1.10 -2.17
N THR A 41 -6.53 0.39 -3.21
CA THR A 41 -7.30 -0.68 -3.82
C THR A 41 -6.41 -1.88 -4.13
N GLN A 42 -6.98 -3.07 -4.07
CA GLN A 42 -6.35 -4.27 -4.60
C GLN A 42 -6.63 -4.36 -6.11
N ILE A 43 -5.62 -4.70 -6.89
CA ILE A 43 -5.76 -5.04 -8.31
C ILE A 43 -5.92 -6.56 -8.40
N ASN A 44 -6.92 -7.01 -9.16
CA ASN A 44 -7.10 -8.43 -9.44
C ASN A 44 -5.95 -8.91 -10.35
N ALA A 45 -5.07 -9.75 -9.81
CA ALA A 45 -3.96 -10.33 -10.54
C ALA A 45 -3.61 -11.70 -9.97
N SER A 46 -2.70 -12.41 -10.65
CA SER A 46 -2.17 -13.70 -10.20
C SER A 46 -1.34 -13.59 -8.91
N SER A 47 -1.08 -12.39 -8.40
CA SER A 47 -0.44 -12.14 -7.09
C SER A 47 -1.10 -10.93 -6.44
N PRO A 48 -1.04 -10.78 -5.10
CA PRO A 48 -1.63 -9.64 -4.41
C PRO A 48 -0.92 -8.35 -4.83
N MET A 49 -1.60 -7.57 -5.68
CA MET A 49 -1.16 -6.27 -6.15
C MET A 49 -2.01 -5.18 -5.48
N PHE A 50 -1.36 -4.14 -4.96
CA PHE A 50 -2.04 -3.01 -4.33
C PHE A 50 -1.68 -1.71 -5.05
N ALA A 51 -2.70 -0.92 -5.37
CA ALA A 51 -2.56 0.42 -5.90
C ALA A 51 -2.90 1.46 -4.83
N PHE A 52 -1.94 2.32 -4.55
CA PHE A 52 -2.03 3.44 -3.64
C PHE A 52 -2.18 4.72 -4.47
N PHE A 53 -3.30 5.41 -4.27
CA PHE A 53 -3.59 6.67 -4.93
C PHE A 53 -3.17 7.83 -4.04
N CYS A 54 -2.23 8.62 -4.52
CA CYS A 54 -1.67 9.76 -3.81
C CYS A 54 -1.54 10.97 -4.72
N ASN A 55 -1.35 12.14 -4.11
CA ASN A 55 -1.14 13.39 -4.85
C ASN A 55 0.19 13.41 -5.63
N LEU A 56 1.25 12.81 -5.07
CA LEU A 56 2.62 12.89 -5.59
C LEU A 56 3.33 11.53 -5.52
N PRO A 57 2.99 10.57 -6.40
CA PRO A 57 3.60 9.24 -6.39
C PRO A 57 5.10 9.27 -6.69
N GLN A 58 5.56 10.25 -7.46
CA GLN A 58 6.96 10.42 -7.85
C GLN A 58 7.92 10.66 -6.68
N TYR A 59 7.41 11.12 -5.53
CA TYR A 59 8.24 11.40 -4.36
C TYR A 59 8.28 10.23 -3.37
N ILE A 60 7.62 9.11 -3.67
CA ILE A 60 7.63 7.92 -2.84
C ILE A 60 8.87 7.10 -3.14
N LYS A 61 9.84 7.15 -2.23
CA LYS A 61 11.08 6.38 -2.31
C LYS A 61 10.87 4.92 -1.87
N ASP A 62 11.75 4.03 -2.32
CA ASP A 62 11.68 2.59 -2.02
C ASP A 62 11.67 2.22 -0.53
N PRO A 63 12.35 2.93 0.40
CA PRO A 63 12.23 2.65 1.83
C PRO A 63 10.79 2.75 2.34
N TYR A 64 10.03 3.74 1.85
CA TYR A 64 8.63 3.90 2.24
C TYR A 64 7.74 2.82 1.62
N LYS A 65 8.06 2.37 0.40
CA LYS A 65 7.37 1.23 -0.21
C LYS A 65 7.56 -0.04 0.63
N ARG A 66 8.78 -0.31 1.10
CA ARG A 66 9.08 -1.45 1.98
C ARG A 66 8.34 -1.36 3.31
N PHE A 67 8.24 -0.17 3.90
CA PHE A 67 7.44 0.05 5.11
C PHE A 67 5.97 -0.34 4.90
N ILE A 68 5.36 0.14 3.82
CA ILE A 68 3.96 -0.22 3.48
C ILE A 68 3.83 -1.72 3.20
N GLU A 69 4.80 -2.32 2.51
CA GLU A 69 4.81 -3.77 2.25
C GLU A 69 4.81 -4.57 3.56
N ASN A 70 5.67 -4.20 4.50
CA ASN A 70 5.76 -4.86 5.81
C ASN A 70 4.44 -4.73 6.57
N LYS A 71 3.82 -3.55 6.58
CA LYS A 71 2.51 -3.35 7.22
C LYS A 71 1.42 -4.19 6.55
N LEU A 72 1.39 -4.28 5.22
CA LEU A 72 0.46 -5.16 4.52
C LEU A 72 0.67 -6.63 4.90
N ARG A 73 1.92 -7.08 5.04
CA ARG A 73 2.24 -8.45 5.47
C ARG A 73 1.77 -8.71 6.90
N GLU A 74 2.01 -7.79 7.84
CA GLU A 74 1.61 -7.90 9.25
C GLU A 74 0.08 -7.98 9.40
N HIS A 75 -0.67 -7.10 8.75
CA HIS A 75 -2.13 -7.00 8.95
C HIS A 75 -2.94 -8.04 8.17
N PHE A 76 -2.47 -8.47 6.99
CA PHE A 76 -3.24 -9.33 6.10
C PHE A 76 -2.64 -10.74 5.92
N ASN A 77 -1.53 -11.03 6.60
CA ASN A 77 -0.88 -12.34 6.66
C ASN A 77 -0.49 -12.89 5.27
N PHE A 78 0.15 -12.05 4.45
CA PHE A 78 0.67 -12.42 3.12
C PHE A 78 2.04 -13.13 3.19
N ALA A 79 2.26 -13.96 4.20
CA ALA A 79 3.50 -14.72 4.35
C ALA A 79 3.75 -15.63 3.13
N GLY A 80 4.98 -15.62 2.62
CA GLY A 80 5.41 -16.47 1.50
C GLY A 80 4.84 -16.10 0.13
N THR A 81 4.20 -14.93 -0.03
CA THR A 81 3.69 -14.46 -1.33
C THR A 81 4.33 -13.12 -1.70
N PRO A 82 4.82 -12.93 -2.94
CA PRO A 82 5.30 -11.63 -3.37
C PRO A 82 4.12 -10.64 -3.46
N ILE A 83 4.24 -9.52 -2.75
CA ILE A 83 3.31 -8.40 -2.83
C ILE A 83 3.88 -7.39 -3.81
N GLN A 84 3.05 -6.87 -4.70
CA GLN A 84 3.44 -5.77 -5.58
C GLN A 84 2.67 -4.51 -5.22
N ILE A 85 3.40 -3.41 -5.08
CA ILE A 85 2.85 -2.12 -4.67
C ILE A 85 3.07 -1.11 -5.79
N PHE A 86 1.99 -0.48 -6.21
CA PHE A 86 1.99 0.58 -7.21
C PHE A 86 1.50 1.87 -6.60
N PHE A 87 2.22 2.96 -6.84
CA PHE A 87 1.77 4.30 -6.48
C PHE A 87 1.30 5.00 -7.74
N ARG A 88 0.04 5.42 -7.75
CA ARG A 88 -0.56 6.14 -8.86
C ARG A 88 -0.99 7.52 -8.41
N GLN A 89 -0.93 8.46 -9.36
CA GLN A 89 -1.50 9.78 -9.15
C GLN A 89 -3.02 9.65 -9.28
N LYS A 90 -3.76 10.27 -8.37
CA LYS A 90 -5.21 10.49 -8.53
C LYS A 90 -5.46 11.83 -9.17
#